data_AF-A0A382AJP3-F1
#
_entry.id   AF-A0A382AJP3-F1
#
_cell.length_a   1.000
_cell.length_b   1.000
_cell.length_c   1.000
_cell.angle_alpha   90.00
_cell.angle_beta   90.00
_cell.angle_gamma   90.00
#
_symmetry.space_group_name_H-M   'P 1'
#
loop_
_entity.id
_entity.type
_entity.pdbx_description
1 polymer ?
#
loop_
_entity_poly.entity_id
_entity_poly.type
_entity_poly.pdbx_seq_one_letter_code
_entity_poly.pdbx_strand_id
1 'polypeptide(L)'
;MAKVSTPHILHRHVSIRRSGRVVRNVLTQSLISDIKQGRLKKDDEISADEKNWVRLDRHYQLASYFSTKNPSSSGDLPPDMEKHLSELSQMLKELS
;
A
#
# COMPACT_ATOMS: atom_id res chain seq x y z
N MET A 1 23.07 25.96 28.77
CA MET A 1 22.64 24.55 28.65
C MET A 1 21.72 24.44 27.44
N ALA A 2 22.22 23.98 26.29
CA ALA A 2 21.41 23.83 25.08
C ALA A 2 20.59 22.53 25.19
N LYS A 3 19.25 22.65 25.22
CA LYS A 3 18.35 21.51 25.06
C LYS A 3 18.57 20.96 23.65
N VAL A 4 19.22 19.81 23.56
CA VAL A 4 19.38 19.06 22.32
C VAL A 4 17.99 18.63 21.87
N SER A 5 17.43 19.34 20.90
CA SER A 5 16.21 18.95 20.21
C SER A 5 16.55 17.67 19.45
N THR A 6 16.22 16.51 20.01
CA THR A 6 16.37 15.23 19.33
C THR A 6 15.56 15.28 18.03
N PRO A 7 16.19 15.07 16.87
CA PRO A 7 15.50 15.16 15.59
C PRO A 7 14.41 14.10 15.54
N HIS A 8 13.26 14.49 15.01
CA HIS A 8 12.05 13.70 14.78
C HIS A 8 12.36 12.21 14.61
N ILE A 9 12.13 11.44 15.68
CA ILE A 9 12.22 9.99 15.64
C ILE A 9 11.11 9.55 14.69
N LEU A 10 11.48 9.21 13.46
CA LEU A 10 10.71 8.26 12.66
C LEU A 10 10.49 7.06 13.58
N HIS A 11 9.29 6.92 14.13
CA HIS A 11 8.94 5.81 15.01
C HIS A 11 9.19 4.53 14.21
N ARG A 12 10.35 3.90 14.46
CA ARG A 12 10.77 2.67 13.76
C ARG A 12 9.83 1.52 14.10
N HIS A 13 9.17 1.64 15.24
CA HIS A 13 8.19 0.70 15.75
C HIS A 13 6.88 1.42 16.09
N VAL A 14 5.77 0.75 15.85
CA VAL A 14 4.42 1.15 16.22
C VAL A 14 3.71 0.01 16.93
N SER A 15 2.63 0.33 17.62
CA SER A 15 1.72 -0.64 18.20
C SER A 15 0.46 -0.73 17.36
N ILE A 16 -0.03 -1.96 17.15
CA ILE A 16 -1.26 -2.25 16.42
C ILE A 16 -2.29 -2.82 17.40
N ARG A 17 -3.53 -2.37 17.31
CA ARG A 17 -4.64 -2.87 18.12
C ARG A 17 -5.76 -3.41 17.23
N ARG A 18 -6.24 -4.62 17.56
CA ARG A 18 -7.40 -5.27 16.94
C ARG A 18 -8.31 -5.83 18.02
N SER A 19 -9.53 -5.29 18.14
CA SER A 19 -10.58 -5.81 19.03
C SER A 19 -10.09 -6.08 20.47
N GLY A 20 -9.24 -5.21 21.01
CA GLY A 20 -8.69 -5.34 22.37
C GLY A 20 -7.36 -6.09 22.49
N ARG A 21 -6.89 -6.77 21.43
CA ARG A 21 -5.53 -7.34 21.38
C ARG A 21 -4.56 -6.27 20.87
N VAL A 22 -3.47 -6.04 21.60
CA VAL A 22 -2.44 -5.08 21.22
C VAL A 22 -1.15 -5.83 20.90
N VAL A 23 -0.64 -5.64 19.69
CA VAL A 23 0.67 -6.10 19.25
C VAL A 23 1.61 -4.91 19.28
N ARG A 24 2.64 -4.98 20.13
CA ARG A 24 3.65 -3.92 20.28
C ARG A 24 4.86 -4.20 19.41
N ASN A 25 5.70 -3.19 19.21
CA ASN A 25 6.97 -3.29 18.50
C ASN A 25 6.85 -3.76 17.04
N VAL A 26 5.78 -3.38 16.35
CA VAL A 26 5.61 -3.67 14.91
C VAL A 26 6.48 -2.70 14.12
N LEU A 27 7.36 -3.23 13.28
CA LEU A 27 8.21 -2.42 12.41
C LEU A 27 7.38 -1.65 11.39
N THR A 28 7.59 -0.34 11.30
CA THR A 28 6.85 0.51 10.34
C THR A 28 7.11 0.12 8.88
N GLN A 29 8.30 -0.39 8.58
CA GLN A 29 8.66 -0.91 7.25
C GLN A 29 7.87 -2.18 6.87
N SER A 30 7.52 -3.00 7.86
CA SER A 30 6.77 -4.24 7.66
C SER A 30 5.26 -4.02 7.51
N LEU A 31 4.73 -2.89 7.98
CA LEU A 31 3.30 -2.56 7.90
C LEU A 31 2.74 -2.68 6.48
N ILE A 32 3.45 -2.13 5.49
CA ILE A 32 2.98 -2.16 4.09
C ILE A 32 2.89 -3.60 3.59
N SER A 33 3.90 -4.42 3.89
CA SER A 33 3.91 -5.84 3.54
C SER A 33 2.80 -6.60 4.26
N ASP A 34 2.56 -6.31 5.53
CA ASP A 34 1.51 -6.95 6.33
C ASP A 34 0.10 -6.57 5.86
N ILE A 35 -0.09 -5.33 5.39
CA ILE A 35 -1.34 -4.88 4.74
C ILE A 35 -1.54 -5.62 3.42
N LYS A 36 -0.51 -5.66 2.56
CA LYS A 36 -0.57 -6.36 1.27
C LYS A 36 -0.81 -7.86 1.42
N GLN A 37 -0.25 -8.48 2.47
CA GLN A 37 -0.45 -9.89 2.79
C GLN A 37 -1.78 -10.15 3.52
N GLY A 38 -2.59 -9.11 3.79
CA GLY A 38 -3.88 -9.22 4.48
C GLY A 38 -3.77 -9.56 5.96
N ARG A 39 -2.58 -9.50 6.55
CA ARG A 39 -2.36 -9.68 8.00
C ARG A 39 -2.95 -8.52 8.78
N LEU A 40 -2.78 -7.30 8.27
CA LEU A 40 -3.40 -6.08 8.81
C LEU A 40 -4.66 -5.74 8.02
N LYS A 41 -5.72 -5.42 8.75
CA LYS A 41 -7.03 -5.07 8.22
C LYS A 41 -7.26 -3.57 8.32
N LYS A 42 -8.13 -3.06 7.46
CA LYS A 42 -8.52 -1.65 7.43
C LYS A 42 -9.09 -1.13 8.76
N ASP A 43 -9.75 -2.02 9.52
CA ASP A 43 -10.38 -1.72 10.81
C ASP A 43 -9.40 -1.81 12.00
N ASP A 44 -8.16 -2.23 11.77
CA ASP A 44 -7.14 -2.26 12.80
C ASP A 44 -6.70 -0.84 13.14
N GLU A 45 -6.26 -0.64 14.37
CA GLU A 45 -5.79 0.65 14.86
C GLU A 45 -4.26 0.65 15.00
N ILE A 46 -3.62 1.75 14.65
CA ILE A 46 -2.19 2.00 14.77
C ILE A 46 -1.94 3.13 15.76
N SER A 47 -0.92 2.98 16.59
CA SER A 47 -0.45 4.00 17.52
C SER A 47 1.07 3.99 17.62
N ALA A 48 1.69 5.16 17.54
CA ALA A 48 3.11 5.31 17.81
C ALA A 48 3.43 5.43 19.31
N ASP A 49 2.49 5.96 20.10
CA ASP A 49 2.67 6.31 21.52
C ASP A 49 1.81 5.47 22.47
N GLU A 50 1.06 4.49 21.95
CA GLU A 50 0.03 3.69 22.65
C GLU A 50 -1.13 4.51 23.28
N LYS A 51 -1.10 5.83 23.14
CA LYS A 51 -2.12 6.76 23.65
C LYS A 51 -3.10 7.17 22.56
N ASN A 52 -2.59 7.45 21.35
CA ASN A 52 -3.39 7.91 20.21
C ASN A 52 -3.56 6.77 19.22
N TRP A 53 -4.74 6.16 19.20
CA TRP A 53 -5.08 5.07 18.29
C TRP A 53 -5.81 5.64 17.08
N VAL A 54 -5.29 5.36 15.90
CA VAL A 54 -5.86 5.80 14.63
C VAL A 54 -6.15 4.56 13.79
N ARG A 55 -7.33 4.48 13.19
CA ARG A 55 -7.62 3.37 12.28
C ARG A 55 -6.71 3.41 11.06
N LEU A 56 -6.28 2.23 10.62
CA LEU A 56 -5.37 2.03 9.50
C LEU A 56 -5.93 2.58 8.17
N ASP A 57 -7.25 2.51 7.98
CA ASP A 57 -7.98 3.09 6.85
C ASP A 57 -8.05 4.62 6.84
N ARG A 58 -7.96 5.27 8.01
CA ARG A 58 -7.97 6.73 8.16
C ARG A 58 -6.57 7.33 8.20
N HIS A 59 -5.55 6.50 8.32
CA HIS A 59 -4.17 6.95 8.40
C HIS A 59 -3.71 7.46 7.02
N TYR A 60 -3.28 8.73 6.96
CA TYR A 60 -2.96 9.42 5.71
C TYR A 60 -2.06 8.63 4.75
N GLN A 61 -1.04 7.96 5.28
CA GLN A 61 -0.09 7.19 4.47
C GLN A 61 -0.53 5.74 4.18
N LEU A 62 -1.34 5.14 5.05
CA LEU A 62 -1.66 3.70 4.99
C LEU A 62 -3.01 3.44 4.30
N ALA A 63 -3.92 4.42 4.35
CA ALA A 63 -5.22 4.39 3.69
C ALA A 63 -5.12 4.03 2.19
N SER A 64 -4.09 4.54 1.50
CA SER A 64 -3.85 4.27 0.08
C SER A 64 -3.59 2.80 -0.25
N TYR A 65 -3.11 2.01 0.72
CA TYR A 65 -2.88 0.57 0.54
C TYR A 65 -4.12 -0.27 0.79
N PHE A 66 -5.13 0.27 1.49
CA PHE A 66 -6.43 -0.39 1.70
C PHE A 66 -7.44 -0.03 0.61
N SER A 67 -7.29 1.15 0.01
CA SER A 67 -7.96 1.52 -1.22
C SER A 67 -7.34 0.71 -2.36
N THR A 68 -7.79 -0.53 -2.51
CA THR A 68 -7.57 -1.28 -3.74
C THR A 68 -8.05 -0.42 -4.91
N LYS A 69 -7.11 0.24 -5.59
CA LYS A 69 -7.21 0.40 -7.03
C LYS A 69 -7.38 -1.04 -7.53
N ASN A 70 -8.57 -1.33 -8.06
CA ASN A 70 -8.84 -2.60 -8.74
C ASN A 70 -7.60 -2.98 -9.55
N PRO A 71 -6.98 -4.16 -9.34
CA PRO A 71 -6.14 -4.75 -10.37
C PRO A 71 -6.97 -5.19 -11.59
N SER A 72 -8.30 -5.04 -11.56
CA SER A 72 -9.19 -5.09 -12.73
C SER A 72 -9.08 -3.82 -13.59
N SER A 73 -7.89 -3.61 -14.14
CA SER A 73 -7.77 -3.26 -15.56
C SER A 73 -6.54 -3.98 -16.10
N SER A 74 -6.49 -5.30 -15.84
CA SER A 74 -5.94 -6.21 -16.83
C SER A 74 -6.98 -6.30 -17.96
N GLY A 75 -6.74 -5.59 -19.06
CA GLY A 75 -7.29 -6.02 -20.36
C GLY A 75 -8.36 -5.19 -21.03
N ASP A 76 -8.46 -3.88 -20.82
CA ASP A 76 -9.02 -3.01 -21.87
C ASP A 76 -7.84 -2.46 -22.66
N LEU A 77 -7.26 -3.31 -23.51
CA LEU A 77 -6.50 -2.79 -24.64
C LEU A 77 -7.44 -1.84 -25.39
N PRO A 78 -6.98 -0.66 -25.80
CA PRO A 78 -7.76 0.16 -26.71
C PRO A 78 -8.16 -0.74 -27.90
N PRO A 79 -9.44 -0.74 -28.35
CA PRO A 79 -9.88 -1.58 -29.47
C PRO A 79 -9.05 -1.34 -30.75
N ASP A 80 -8.30 -0.24 -30.77
CA ASP A 80 -7.38 0.14 -31.83
C ASP A 80 -6.08 -0.68 -31.86
N MET A 81 -5.60 -1.22 -30.73
CA MET A 81 -4.30 -1.92 -30.70
C MET A 81 -4.33 -3.31 -31.37
N GLU A 82 -5.45 -4.03 -31.32
CA GLU A 82 -5.59 -5.31 -32.04
C GLU A 82 -5.56 -5.12 -33.56
N LYS A 83 -6.17 -4.03 -34.04
CA LYS A 83 -6.14 -3.67 -35.46
C LYS A 83 -4.71 -3.34 -35.90
N HIS A 84 -3.99 -2.54 -35.10
CA HIS A 84 -2.61 -2.17 -35.39
C HIS A 84 -1.68 -3.40 -35.42
N LEU A 85 -1.84 -4.33 -34.47
CA LEU A 85 -1.06 -5.57 -34.46
C LEU A 85 -1.38 -6.47 -35.66
N SER A 86 -2.64 -6.50 -36.09
CA SER A 86 -3.07 -7.25 -37.27
C SER A 86 -2.49 -6.68 -38.56
N GLU A 87 -2.51 -5.35 -38.72
CA GLU A 87 -1.90 -4.67 -39.86
C GLU A 87 -0.38 -4.92 -39.94
N LEU A 88 0.32 -4.83 -38.80
CA LEU A 88 1.77 -5.13 -38.76
C LEU A 88 2.07 -6.59 -39.09
N SER A 89 1.24 -7.53 -38.64
CA SER A 89 1.40 -8.94 -38.99
C SER A 89 1.18 -9.18 -40.49
N GLN A 90 0.27 -8.44 -41.12
CA GLN A 90 0.00 -8.52 -42.55
C GLN A 90 1.22 -8.05 -43.36
N MET A 91 1.78 -6.89 -43.00
CA MET A 91 2.98 -6.34 -43.66
C MET A 91 4.21 -7.24 -43.52
N LEU A 92 4.39 -7.89 -42.37
CA LEU A 92 5.46 -8.87 -42.16
C LEU A 92 5.32 -10.10 -43.06
N LYS A 93 4.10 -10.53 -43.37
CA LYS A 93 3.84 -11.66 -44.28
C LYS A 93 4.09 -11.30 -45.74
N GLU A 94 3.91 -10.03 -46.12
CA GLU A 94 4.15 -9.56 -47.50
C GLU A 94 5.64 -9.42 -47.85
N LEU A 95 6.52 -9.38 -46.83
CA LEU A 95 7.97 -9.29 -46.98
C LEU A 95 8.68 -10.66 -46.93
N SER A 96 7.94 -11.75 -46.70
CA SER A 96 8.41 -13.15 -46.66
C SER A 96 8.05 -13.89 -47.95
#